data_AF-A0A351GNP7-F1
#
_entry.id   AF-A0A351GNP7-F1
#
_cell.length_a   1.000
_cell.length_b   1.000
_cell.length_c   1.000
_cell.angle_alpha   90.00
_cell.angle_beta   90.00
_cell.angle_gamma   90.00
#
_symmetry.space_group_name_H-M   'P 1'
#
loop_
_entity.id
_entity.type
_entity.pdbx_description
1 polymer ?
#
loop_
_entity_poly.entity_id
_entity_poly.type
_entity_poly.pdbx_seq_one_letter_code
_entity_poly.pdbx_strand_id
1 'polypeptide(L)'
;MRLIFSVLATLSLSSAAYAAQCGGSFDGFVNGLKSEALDLGYSNRQVNDFFSGVAQDPKVIKADRSQGVFQLPFLEFSDRLISKHRRDHGAKNLKTYKAVFDRIER
;
A
#
# COMPACT_ATOMS: atom_id res chain seq x y z
N MET A 1 -19.06 49.19 -6.99
CA MET A 1 -19.73 47.96 -6.49
C MET A 1 -19.27 46.68 -7.21
N ARG A 2 -19.10 46.66 -8.54
CA ARG A 2 -18.60 45.48 -9.28
C ARG A 2 -17.20 44.99 -8.83
N LEU A 3 -16.27 45.91 -8.56
CA LEU A 3 -14.91 45.58 -8.10
C LEU A 3 -14.86 44.99 -6.67
N ILE A 4 -15.81 45.37 -5.80
CA ILE A 4 -15.87 44.87 -4.42
C ILE A 4 -16.39 43.43 -4.40
N PHE A 5 -17.37 43.11 -5.26
CA PHE A 5 -17.84 41.74 -5.45
C PHE A 5 -16.76 40.81 -6.05
N SER A 6 -15.90 41.33 -6.93
CA SER A 6 -14.79 40.55 -7.51
C SER A 6 -13.67 40.24 -6.51
N VAL A 7 -13.42 41.09 -5.52
CA VAL A 7 -12.41 40.85 -4.46
C VAL A 7 -12.95 39.89 -3.38
N LEU A 8 -14.26 39.89 -3.12
CA LEU A 8 -14.87 38.95 -2.17
C LEU A 8 -14.97 37.52 -2.73
N ALA A 9 -15.11 37.38 -4.05
CA ALA A 9 -15.18 36.09 -4.75
C ALA A 9 -13.81 35.38 -4.86
N THR A 10 -12.69 36.09 -4.74
CA THR A 10 -11.34 35.48 -4.76
C THR A 10 -10.86 35.05 -3.37
N LEU A 11 -11.43 35.57 -2.28
CA LEU A 11 -11.08 35.15 -0.91
C LEU A 11 -11.71 33.81 -0.49
N SER A 12 -12.70 33.32 -1.23
CA SER A 12 -13.46 32.10 -0.90
C SER A 12 -12.84 30.81 -1.49
N LEU A 13 -11.75 30.92 -2.26
CA LEU A 13 -11.02 29.76 -2.81
C LEU A 13 -9.74 29.41 -2.03
N SER A 14 -9.52 29.99 -0.86
CA SER A 14 -8.48 29.56 0.08
C SER A 14 -8.97 28.34 0.87
N SER A 15 -9.35 27.25 0.19
CA SER A 15 -9.42 25.96 0.87
C SER A 15 -8.00 25.62 1.27
N ALA A 16 -7.67 25.75 2.56
CA ALA A 16 -6.47 25.15 3.10
C ALA A 16 -6.48 23.70 2.65
N ALA A 17 -5.54 23.34 1.78
CA ALA A 17 -5.29 21.94 1.51
C ALA A 17 -4.82 21.37 2.84
N TYR A 18 -5.74 20.77 3.61
CA TYR A 18 -5.41 19.93 4.73
C TYR A 18 -4.69 18.73 4.12
N ALA A 19 -3.39 18.87 3.88
CA ALA A 19 -2.53 17.73 3.71
C ALA A 19 -2.82 16.82 4.90
N ALA A 20 -3.10 15.54 4.63
CA ALA A 20 -3.17 14.55 5.68
C ALA A 20 -1.95 14.77 6.58
N GLN A 21 -2.17 14.80 7.89
CA GLN A 21 -1.09 15.04 8.84
C GLN A 21 -0.19 13.80 8.79
N CYS A 22 0.78 13.81 7.88
CA CYS A 22 1.70 12.70 7.67
C CYS A 22 2.71 12.68 8.82
N GLY A 23 2.76 11.56 9.54
CA GLY A 23 3.66 11.37 10.68
C GLY A 23 2.91 10.99 11.96
N GLY A 24 3.58 11.11 13.09
CA GLY A 24 3.10 10.64 14.39
C GLY A 24 3.93 9.49 14.96
N SER A 25 3.61 9.05 16.17
CA SER A 25 4.25 7.88 16.78
C SER A 25 3.68 6.58 16.22
N PHE A 26 4.50 5.54 16.19
CA PHE A 26 4.06 4.20 15.80
C PHE A 26 2.92 3.68 16.71
N ASP A 27 3.01 3.92 18.02
CA ASP A 27 1.95 3.54 18.96
C ASP A 27 0.65 4.28 18.68
N GLY A 28 0.72 5.57 18.30
CA GLY A 28 -0.46 6.34 17.89
C GLY A 28 -1.12 5.74 16.66
N PHE A 29 -0.33 5.33 15.67
CA PHE A 29 -0.82 4.63 14.49
C PHE A 29 -1.50 3.29 14.85
N VAL A 30 -0.86 2.46 15.67
CA VAL A 30 -1.42 1.18 16.12
C VAL A 30 -2.72 1.39 16.89
N ASN A 31 -2.79 2.39 17.76
CA ASN A 31 -4.01 2.71 18.51
C ASN A 31 -5.14 3.19 17.59
N GLY A 32 -4.81 3.96 16.54
CA GLY A 32 -5.77 4.34 15.50
C GLY A 32 -6.36 3.10 14.81
N LEU A 33 -5.51 2.16 14.40
CA LEU A 33 -5.96 0.90 13.79
C LEU A 33 -6.79 0.04 14.76
N LYS A 34 -6.45 0.01 16.05
CA LYS A 34 -7.26 -0.67 17.08
C LYS A 34 -8.66 -0.06 17.17
N SER A 35 -8.76 1.27 17.17
CA SER A 35 -10.05 1.97 17.18
C SER A 35 -10.86 1.61 15.95
N GLU A 36 -10.27 1.67 14.76
CA GLU A 36 -10.93 1.32 13.51
C GLU A 36 -11.42 -0.14 13.52
N ALA A 37 -10.62 -1.07 14.06
CA ALA A 37 -11.04 -2.47 14.19
C ALA A 37 -12.23 -2.64 15.15
N LEU A 38 -12.29 -1.90 16.25
CA LEU A 38 -13.45 -1.91 17.15
C LEU A 38 -14.69 -1.36 16.45
N ASP A 39 -14.55 -0.27 15.67
CA ASP A 39 -15.64 0.32 14.88
C ASP A 39 -16.18 -0.64 13.81
N LEU A 40 -15.31 -1.51 13.27
CA LEU A 40 -15.69 -2.61 12.37
C LEU A 40 -16.37 -3.79 13.09
N GLY A 41 -16.49 -3.76 14.42
CA GLY A 41 -17.22 -4.75 15.21
C GLY A 41 -16.38 -5.91 15.76
N TYR A 42 -15.04 -5.83 15.69
CA TYR A 42 -14.19 -6.84 16.32
C TYR A 42 -14.20 -6.69 17.84
N SER A 43 -14.06 -7.80 18.57
CA SER A 43 -14.02 -7.75 20.04
C SER A 43 -12.71 -7.16 20.55
N ASN A 44 -12.76 -6.47 21.70
CA ASN A 44 -11.58 -5.94 22.39
C ASN A 44 -10.47 -7.00 22.61
N ARG A 45 -10.86 -8.25 22.89
CA ARG A 45 -9.91 -9.36 23.06
C ARG A 45 -9.17 -9.63 21.75
N GLN A 46 -9.89 -9.86 20.66
CA GLN A 46 -9.29 -10.15 19.35
C GLN A 46 -8.38 -9.02 18.87
N VAL A 47 -8.82 -7.76 19.04
CA VAL A 47 -8.03 -6.58 18.66
C VAL A 47 -6.73 -6.53 19.46
N ASN A 48 -6.79 -6.68 20.78
CA ASN A 48 -5.59 -6.62 21.61
C ASN A 48 -4.64 -7.80 21.36
N ASP A 49 -5.18 -9.00 21.17
CA ASP A 49 -4.39 -10.20 20.88
C ASP A 49 -3.67 -10.05 19.53
N PHE A 50 -4.37 -9.59 18.49
CA PHE A 50 -3.80 -9.38 17.15
C PHE A 50 -2.64 -8.37 17.16
N PHE A 51 -2.76 -7.28 17.91
CA PHE A 51 -1.73 -6.23 17.98
C PHE A 51 -0.69 -6.43 19.10
N SER A 52 -0.77 -7.50 19.89
CA SER A 52 0.05 -7.69 21.11
C SER A 52 1.57 -7.68 20.89
N GLY A 53 2.04 -8.08 19.71
CA GLY A 53 3.46 -8.16 19.37
C GLY A 53 3.87 -7.28 18.19
N VAL A 54 3.02 -6.34 17.78
CA VAL A 54 3.31 -5.49 16.62
C VAL A 54 4.45 -4.54 16.95
N ALA A 55 5.40 -4.40 16.02
CA ALA A 55 6.54 -3.52 16.16
C ALA A 55 6.89 -2.87 14.82
N GLN A 56 7.48 -1.68 14.89
CA GLN A 56 8.00 -1.02 13.71
C GLN A 56 9.31 -1.69 13.28
N ASP A 57 9.28 -2.48 12.20
CA ASP A 57 10.48 -3.10 11.67
C ASP A 57 11.25 -2.13 10.74
N PRO A 58 12.48 -1.70 11.08
CA PRO A 58 13.27 -0.82 10.24
C PRO A 58 13.61 -1.43 8.87
N LYS A 59 13.61 -2.77 8.73
CA LYS A 59 13.83 -3.43 7.44
C LYS A 59 12.68 -3.21 6.47
N VAL A 60 11.44 -3.17 6.97
CA VAL A 60 10.25 -2.87 6.14
C VAL A 60 10.33 -1.44 5.61
N ILE A 61 10.63 -0.48 6.48
CA ILE A 61 10.80 0.93 6.08
C ILE A 61 11.96 1.11 5.09
N LYS A 62 13.07 0.40 5.31
CA LYS A 62 14.20 0.42 4.38
C LYS A 62 13.80 -0.18 3.02
N ALA A 63 13.08 -1.29 3.00
CA ALA A 63 12.62 -1.94 1.78
C ALA A 63 11.70 -1.00 0.98
N ASP A 64 10.73 -0.37 1.65
CA ASP A 64 9.82 0.62 1.05
C ASP A 64 10.57 1.79 0.39
N ARG A 65 11.59 2.33 1.08
CA ARG A 65 12.42 3.42 0.54
C ARG A 65 13.38 2.97 -0.57
N SER A 66 13.56 1.67 -0.77
CA SER A 66 14.55 1.10 -1.71
C SER A 66 13.96 0.69 -3.07
N GLN A 67 12.86 1.31 -3.50
CA GLN A 67 12.15 1.02 -4.76
C GLN A 67 12.93 1.42 -6.04
N GLY A 68 14.18 0.99 -6.19
CA GLY A 68 15.05 1.34 -7.32
C GLY A 68 14.72 0.66 -8.65
N VAL A 69 13.80 -0.32 -8.66
CA VAL A 69 13.40 -1.02 -9.91
C VAL A 69 12.74 -0.09 -10.93
N PHE A 70 12.14 1.02 -10.48
CA PHE A 70 11.49 2.01 -11.35
C PHE A 70 12.47 2.84 -12.19
N GLN A 71 13.77 2.68 -11.98
CA GLN A 71 14.82 3.42 -12.68
C GLN A 71 15.64 2.53 -13.65
N LEU A 72 15.26 1.27 -13.83
CA LEU A 72 16.00 0.34 -14.69
C LEU A 72 15.61 0.50 -16.17
N PRO A 73 16.57 0.40 -17.11
CA PRO A 73 16.27 0.24 -18.53
C PRO A 73 15.38 -0.99 -18.77
N PHE A 74 14.53 -0.92 -19.79
CA PHE A 74 13.56 -1.98 -20.09
C PHE A 74 14.20 -3.37 -20.20
N LEU A 75 15.32 -3.50 -20.92
CA LEU A 75 15.97 -4.79 -21.14
C LEU A 75 16.53 -5.39 -19.84
N GLU A 76 17.14 -4.55 -18.98
CA GLU A 76 17.62 -5.02 -17.67
C GLU A 76 16.46 -5.44 -16.76
N PHE A 77 15.37 -4.70 -16.78
CA PHE A 77 14.17 -5.04 -16.03
C PHE A 77 13.55 -6.35 -16.54
N SER A 78 13.39 -6.51 -17.85
CA SER A 78 12.79 -7.71 -18.45
C SER A 78 13.62 -8.97 -18.20
N ASP A 79 14.95 -8.88 -18.26
CA ASP A 79 15.84 -10.02 -18.00
C ASP A 79 15.78 -10.48 -16.54
N ARG A 80 15.68 -9.53 -15.60
CA ARG A 80 15.45 -9.85 -14.17
C ARG A 80 14.09 -10.51 -13.95
N LEU A 81 13.05 -10.05 -14.64
CA LEU A 81 11.70 -10.57 -14.48
C LEU A 81 11.50 -11.95 -15.12
N ILE A 82 12.02 -12.16 -16.33
CA ILE A 82 11.79 -13.33 -17.18
C ILE A 82 13.07 -14.18 -17.24
N SER A 83 13.65 -14.45 -16.09
CA SER A 83 14.87 -15.27 -16.00
C SER A 83 14.62 -16.70 -16.50
N LYS A 84 15.70 -17.36 -16.96
CA LYS A 84 15.65 -18.79 -17.35
C LYS A 84 15.04 -19.66 -16.26
N HIS A 85 15.46 -19.45 -15.01
CA HIS A 85 14.93 -20.20 -13.86
C HIS A 85 13.41 -20.08 -13.75
N ARG A 86 12.86 -18.85 -13.88
CA ARG A 86 11.41 -18.61 -13.82
C ARG A 86 10.66 -19.24 -14.99
N ARG A 87 11.21 -19.18 -16.21
CA ARG A 87 10.62 -19.84 -17.39
C ARG A 87 10.56 -21.36 -17.22
N ASP A 88 11.65 -21.97 -16.77
CA ASP A 88 11.74 -23.42 -16.56
C ASP A 88 10.75 -23.88 -15.46
N HIS A 89 10.67 -23.13 -14.36
CA HIS A 89 9.71 -23.41 -13.28
C HIS A 89 8.26 -23.13 -13.70
N GLY A 90 8.03 -22.12 -14.54
CA GLY A 90 6.72 -21.84 -15.13
C GLY A 90 6.22 -23.02 -15.96
N ALA A 91 7.06 -23.57 -16.84
CA ALA A 91 6.73 -24.76 -17.64
C ALA A 91 6.48 -26.00 -16.76
N LYS A 92 7.25 -26.18 -15.69
CA LYS A 92 7.03 -27.25 -14.70
C LYS A 92 5.68 -27.07 -14.00
N ASN A 93 5.40 -25.87 -13.48
CA ASN A 93 4.17 -25.58 -12.76
C ASN A 93 2.92 -25.67 -13.66
N LEU A 94 3.04 -25.32 -14.94
CA LEU A 94 1.96 -25.50 -15.91
C LEU A 94 1.55 -26.97 -16.02
N LYS A 95 2.53 -27.89 -16.02
CA LYS A 95 2.26 -29.34 -16.01
C LYS A 95 1.66 -29.78 -14.67
N THR A 96 2.26 -29.36 -13.55
CA THR A 96 1.82 -29.73 -12.19
C THR A 96 0.37 -29.29 -11.91
N TYR A 97 0.01 -28.06 -12.30
CA TYR A 97 -1.27 -27.46 -11.98
C TYR A 97 -2.24 -27.43 -13.17
N LYS A 98 -1.99 -28.25 -14.21
CA LYS A 98 -2.78 -28.25 -15.44
C LYS A 98 -4.29 -28.28 -15.19
N ALA A 99 -4.77 -29.19 -14.35
CA ALA A 99 -6.21 -29.32 -14.06
C ALA A 99 -6.80 -28.08 -13.38
N VAL A 100 -6.01 -27.34 -12.58
CA VAL A 100 -6.44 -26.09 -11.96
C VAL A 100 -6.57 -25.00 -13.02
N PHE A 101 -5.57 -24.86 -13.89
CA PHE A 101 -5.61 -23.91 -15.00
C PHE A 101 -6.76 -24.21 -15.97
N ASP A 102 -6.93 -25.47 -16.38
CA ASP A 102 -8.04 -25.91 -17.26
C ASP A 102 -9.43 -25.63 -16.65
N ARG A 103 -9.54 -25.59 -15.30
CA ARG A 103 -10.78 -25.22 -14.62
C ARG A 103 -11.01 -23.72 -14.63
N ILE A 104 -9.95 -22.92 -14.50
CA ILE A 104 -10.03 -21.45 -14.46
C ILE A 104 -10.28 -20.86 -15.85
N GLU A 105 -9.79 -21.49 -16.92
CA GLU A 105 -9.98 -21.03 -18.31
C GLU A 105 -11.41 -21.23 -18.85
N ARG A 106 -12.24 -22.04 -18.18
CA ARG A 106 -13.64 -22.29 -18.57
C ARG A 106 -14.57 -21.28 -17.91
#